data_AF-A0A6H5JD69-F1
#
_entry.id   AF-A0A6H5JD69-F1
#
_cell.length_a   1.000
_cell.length_b   1.000
_cell.length_c   1.000
_cell.angle_alpha   90.00
_cell.angle_beta   90.00
_cell.angle_gamma   90.00
#
_symmetry.space_group_name_H-M   'P 1'
#
loop_
_entity.id
_entity.type
_entity.pdbx_description
1 polymer ?
#
loop_
_entity_poly.entity_id
_entity_poly.type
_entity_poly.pdbx_seq_one_letter_code
_entity_poly.pdbx_strand_id
1 'polypeptide(L)'
;MALIDFNTIKNAYEEPSLITSEGGLREEYSPGDLGFDPAKIKPKNPVLVKKMQNKEISNGRLAMIGIAGMLVPELVNGQDILG
;
A
#
# COMPACT_ATOMS: atom_id res chain seq x y z
N MET A 1 3.66 -14.15 5.35
CA MET A 1 2.75 -13.00 5.14
C MET A 1 1.99 -12.68 6.42
N ALA A 2 1.19 -13.61 6.96
CA ALA A 2 0.42 -13.40 8.19
C ALA A 2 1.19 -12.83 9.42
N LEU A 3 2.46 -13.21 9.62
CA LEU A 3 3.28 -12.66 10.72
C LEU A 3 3.67 -11.19 10.52
N ILE A 4 3.95 -10.78 9.28
CA ILE A 4 4.29 -9.39 8.95
C ILE A 4 3.03 -8.54 9.14
N ASP A 5 1.90 -9.00 8.58
CA ASP A 5 0.63 -8.30 8.69
C ASP A 5 0.17 -8.17 10.15
N PHE A 6 0.33 -9.22 10.97
CA PHE A 6 0.02 -9.17 12.40
C PHE A 6 0.89 -8.17 13.16
N ASN A 7 2.19 -8.12 12.86
CA ASN A 7 3.09 -7.16 13.48
C ASN A 7 2.76 -5.72 13.07
N THR A 8 2.40 -5.51 11.79
CA THR A 8 1.92 -4.22 11.30
C THR A 8 0.64 -3.79 11.99
N ILE A 9 -0.36 -4.67 12.12
CA ILE A 9 -1.63 -4.37 12.79
C ILE A 9 -1.40 -3.95 14.25
N LYS A 10 -0.54 -4.66 14.98
CA LYS A 10 -0.20 -4.31 16.37
C LYS A 10 0.50 -2.95 16.51
N ASN A 11 1.28 -2.56 15.51
CA ASN A 11 1.98 -1.28 15.51
C ASN A 11 1.09 -0.12 14.99
N ALA A 12 0.12 -0.43 14.13
CA ALA A 12 -0.72 0.56 13.45
C ALA A 12 -1.94 0.98 14.27
N TYR A 13 -2.53 0.07 15.04
CA TYR A 13 -3.78 0.31 15.76
C TYR A 13 -3.56 0.51 17.26
N GLU A 14 -4.30 1.44 17.83
CA GLU A 14 -4.47 1.56 19.27
C GLU A 14 -5.33 0.40 19.79
N GLU A 15 -5.03 -0.06 21.01
CA GLU A 15 -5.90 -1.03 21.66
C GLU A 15 -7.24 -0.34 21.96
N PRO A 16 -8.38 -0.93 21.56
CA PRO A 16 -9.67 -0.28 21.69
C PRO A 16 -9.94 0.02 23.17
N SER A 17 -10.25 1.28 23.47
CA SER A 17 -10.60 1.67 24.82
C SER A 17 -11.84 0.89 25.28
N LEU A 18 -11.80 0.35 26.50
CA LEU A 18 -12.87 -0.49 27.07
C LEU A 18 -14.22 0.25 27.24
N ILE A 19 -14.23 1.57 27.02
CA ILE A 19 -15.36 2.48 27.29
C ILE A 19 -15.91 3.07 25.99
N THR A 20 -15.07 3.37 25.00
CA THR A 20 -15.50 4.02 23.75
C THR A 20 -15.48 3.06 22.56
N SER A 21 -14.84 1.88 22.66
CA SER A 21 -14.68 0.90 21.57
C SER A 21 -14.05 1.45 20.28
N GLU A 22 -13.50 2.66 20.32
CA GLU A 22 -12.75 3.28 19.23
C GLU A 22 -11.31 2.75 19.27
N GLY A 23 -10.96 1.90 18.29
CA GLY A 23 -9.59 1.49 18.00
C GLY A 23 -9.10 2.27 16.79
N GLY A 24 -8.55 3.46 17.02
CA GLY A 24 -8.02 4.33 15.97
C GLY A 24 -6.67 3.87 15.43
N LEU A 25 -6.26 4.45 14.31
CA LEU A 25 -4.85 4.39 13.88
C LEU A 25 -4.02 5.28 14.80
N ARG A 26 -2.86 4.80 15.24
CA ARG A 26 -1.91 5.60 16.03
C ARG A 26 -1.43 6.80 15.20
N GLU A 27 -1.27 7.96 15.83
CA GLU A 27 -0.83 9.18 15.13
C GLU A 27 0.58 9.04 14.52
N GLU A 28 1.42 8.17 15.08
CA GLU A 28 2.77 7.93 14.57
C GLU A 28 2.81 6.97 13.37
N TYR A 29 1.70 6.31 13.04
CA TYR A 29 1.66 5.32 11.96
C TYR A 29 1.25 5.96 10.63
N SER A 30 2.13 5.87 9.63
CA SER A 30 1.80 6.28 8.26
C SER A 30 1.11 5.14 7.50
N PRO A 31 -0.11 5.33 6.98
CA PRO A 31 -0.81 4.30 6.22
C PRO A 31 0.02 3.82 5.02
N GLY A 32 0.22 2.51 4.93
CA GLY A 32 1.02 1.88 3.87
C GLY A 32 2.47 1.57 4.26
N ASP A 33 2.93 1.97 5.46
CA ASP A 33 4.25 1.56 5.95
C ASP A 33 4.20 0.18 6.62
N LEU A 34 4.41 -0.86 5.82
CA LEU A 34 4.41 -2.26 6.29
C LEU A 34 5.73 -2.68 6.96
N GLY A 35 6.69 -1.76 7.15
CA GLY A 35 8.04 -2.11 7.61
C GLY A 35 8.84 -2.99 6.64
N PHE A 36 8.31 -3.20 5.42
CA PHE A 36 8.92 -4.02 4.38
C PHE A 36 9.96 -3.19 3.60
N ASP A 37 11.22 -3.31 4.00
CA ASP A 37 12.37 -2.76 3.25
C ASP A 37 13.59 -3.71 3.35
N PRO A 38 13.54 -4.89 2.69
CA PRO A 38 14.63 -5.86 2.73
C PRO A 38 15.93 -5.34 2.09
N ALA A 39 15.84 -4.32 1.23
CA ALA A 39 16.97 -3.75 0.49
C ALA A 39 17.48 -2.41 1.05
N LYS A 40 16.92 -1.90 2.16
CA LYS A 40 17.28 -0.63 2.81
C LYS A 40 17.29 0.57 1.85
N ILE A 41 16.35 0.60 0.90
CA ILE A 41 16.30 1.63 -0.14
C ILE A 41 15.64 2.91 0.39
N LYS A 42 14.94 2.85 1.53
CA LYS A 42 14.30 4.02 2.15
C LYS A 42 15.36 5.06 2.59
N PRO A 43 15.40 6.25 1.96
CA PRO A 43 16.35 7.29 2.36
C PRO A 43 15.98 7.87 3.73
N LYS A 44 16.98 8.16 4.58
CA LYS A 44 16.76 8.68 5.95
C LYS A 44 16.23 10.12 6.00
N ASN A 45 16.17 10.84 4.87
CA ASN A 45 15.76 12.24 4.81
C ASN A 45 14.25 12.34 4.45
N PRO A 46 13.41 13.00 5.26
CA PRO A 46 11.96 13.07 5.05
C PRO A 46 11.56 13.65 3.68
N VAL A 47 12.37 14.55 3.10
CA VAL A 47 12.11 15.13 1.77
C VAL A 47 12.25 14.09 0.67
N LEU A 48 13.23 13.19 0.80
CA LEU A 48 13.49 12.15 -0.18
C LEU A 48 12.47 11.01 -0.10
N VAL A 49 12.00 10.70 1.12
CA VAL A 49 10.90 9.74 1.34
C VAL A 49 9.63 10.23 0.65
N LYS A 50 9.24 11.50 0.87
CA LYS A 50 8.06 12.07 0.22
C LYS A 50 8.16 12.06 -1.31
N LYS A 51 9.36 12.32 -1.85
CA LYS A 51 9.62 12.23 -3.29
C LYS A 51 9.47 10.80 -3.82
N MET A 52 9.87 9.79 -3.05
CA MET A 52 9.71 8.38 -3.40
C MET A 52 8.24 7.95 -3.35
N GLN A 53 7.52 8.29 -2.28
CA GLN A 53 6.08 8.04 -2.15
C GLN A 53 5.28 8.66 -3.30
N ASN A 54 5.61 9.90 -3.69
CA ASN A 54 4.96 10.54 -4.84
C ASN A 54 5.19 9.77 -6.15
N LYS A 55 6.39 9.21 -6.35
CA LYS A 55 6.70 8.37 -7.52
C LYS A 55 5.94 7.04 -7.48
N GLU A 56 5.82 6.41 -6.32
CA GLU A 56 5.03 5.19 -6.14
C GLU A 56 3.56 5.41 -6.49
N ILE A 57 2.95 6.50 -5.99
CA ILE A 57 1.55 6.81 -6.27
C ILE A 57 1.33 7.20 -7.73
N SER A 58 2.21 7.98 -8.35
CA SER A 58 2.04 8.34 -9.77
C SER A 58 2.11 7.12 -10.68
N ASN A 59 3.06 6.22 -10.42
CA ASN A 59 3.20 4.99 -11.19
C ASN A 59 2.08 3.99 -10.88
N GLY A 60 1.64 3.90 -9.62
CA GLY A 60 0.53 3.05 -9.20
C GLY A 60 -0.79 3.42 -9.88
N ARG A 61 -1.10 4.73 -9.98
CA ARG A 61 -2.29 5.20 -10.71
C ARG A 61 -2.23 4.84 -12.19
N LEU A 62 -1.08 5.02 -12.83
CA LEU A 62 -0.88 4.64 -14.21
C LEU A 62 -1.01 3.12 -14.41
N ALA A 63 -0.45 2.33 -13.49
CA ALA A 63 -0.55 0.88 -13.52
C ALA A 63 -1.99 0.39 -13.36
N MET A 64 -2.79 0.99 -12.46
CA MET A 64 -4.22 0.65 -12.31
C MET A 64 -5.00 0.90 -13.60
N ILE A 65 -4.74 2.02 -14.29
CA ILE A 65 -5.35 2.31 -15.60
C ILE A 65 -4.84 1.34 -16.67
N GLY A 66 -3.55 1.01 -16.66
CA GLY A 66 -2.95 0.04 -17.59
C GLY A 66 -3.56 -1.36 -17.45
N ILE A 67 -3.71 -1.86 -16.23
CA ILE A 67 -4.36 -3.15 -15.95
C ILE A 67 -5.82 -3.12 -16.41
N ALA A 68 -6.57 -2.06 -16.10
CA ALA A 68 -7.94 -1.91 -16.60
C ALA A 68 -7.98 -1.92 -18.14
N GLY A 69 -7.03 -1.24 -18.80
CA GLY A 69 -6.89 -1.24 -20.25
C GLY A 69 -6.50 -2.58 -20.86
N MET A 70 -5.81 -3.46 -20.12
CA MET A 70 -5.51 -4.83 -20.54
C MET A 70 -6.71 -5.77 -20.35
N LEU A 71 -7.47 -5.61 -19.27
CA LEU A 71 -8.63 -6.46 -18.95
C LEU A 71 -9.86 -6.15 -19.81
N VAL A 72 -10.06 -4.89 -20.22
CA VAL A 72 -11.24 -4.48 -20.99
C VAL A 72 -11.34 -5.20 -22.35
N PRO A 73 -10.26 -5.30 -23.17
CA PRO A 73 -10.28 -6.08 -24.41
C PRO A 73 -10.57 -7.57 -24.21
N GLU A 74 -10.01 -8.20 -23.16
CA GLU A 74 -10.29 -9.62 -22.86
C GLU A 74 -11.78 -9.86 -22.57
N LEU A 75 -12.39 -8.95 -21.80
CA LEU A 75 -13.80 -9.06 -21.41
C LEU A 75 -14.75 -8.80 -22.59
N VAL A 76 -14.40 -7.87 -23.49
CA VAL A 76 -15.28 -7.46 -24.61
C VAL A 76 -15.13 -8.38 -25.81
N ASN A 77 -13.91 -8.82 -26.13
CA ASN A 77 -13.65 -9.61 -27.34
C ASN A 77 -13.60 -11.11 -27.08
N GLY A 78 -13.49 -11.56 -25.81
CA GLY A 78 -13.45 -12.98 -25.46
C GLY A 78 -12.24 -13.73 -26.05
N GLN A 79 -11.18 -13.01 -26.44
CA GLN A 79 -9.93 -13.54 -26.94
C GLN A 79 -8.78 -13.01 -26.08
N ASP A 80 -7.81 -13.86 -25.78
CA ASP A 80 -6.65 -13.53 -24.96
C ASP A 80 -5.81 -12.44 -25.64
N ILE A 81 -5.22 -11.51 -24.86
CA ILE A 81 -4.38 -10.44 -25.43
C ILE A 81 -3.08 -10.94 -26.09
N LEU A 82 -2.75 -12.22 -25.91
CA LEU A 82 -1.58 -12.90 -26.47
C LEU A 82 -1.91 -13.90 -27.60
N GLY A 83 -3.20 -14.06 -27.94
CA GLY A 83 -3.69 -14.99 -28.97
C GLY A 83 -4.61 -16.07 -28.43
#